data_AF-A0AA87F917-F1
#
_entry.id   AF-A0AA87F917-F1
#
_cell.length_a   1.000
_cell.length_b   1.000
_cell.length_c   1.000
_cell.angle_alpha   90.00
_cell.angle_beta   90.00
_cell.angle_gamma   90.00
#
_symmetry.space_group_name_H-M   'P 1'
#
loop_
_entity.id
_entity.type
_entity.pdbx_description
1 polymer ?
#
loop_
_entity_poly.entity_id
_entity_poly.type
_entity_poly.pdbx_seq_one_letter_code
_entity_poly.pdbx_strand_id
1 'polypeptide(L)'
;MSEKRNRVEYLHQIFKGNPIKTLNLHGRLDSETQEIIFGVDDEFLSPLSNEYIFTKTSRTLDLYTKGMFEGLFGNSSISEILSPSIKEIIFFGHSLSKADYGYFRKILESYVDNPEAHFIFVYNVYKGTTTDKKRRELIHSISSLFGEYSINKQSNTDIFRDLIQNNRIKIVEL
;
A
#
# COMPACT_ATOMS: atom_id res chain seq x y z
N MET A 1 23.36 36.71 9.63
CA MET A 1 23.94 35.40 9.27
C MET A 1 23.00 34.32 9.76
N SER A 2 22.28 33.68 8.85
CA SER A 2 21.31 32.62 9.17
C SER A 2 22.04 31.28 9.11
N GLU A 3 22.13 30.58 10.25
CA GLU A 3 22.62 29.21 10.32
C GLU A 3 21.71 28.31 9.49
N LYS A 4 22.22 27.83 8.34
CA LYS A 4 21.64 26.69 7.65
C LYS A 4 21.72 25.48 8.58
N ARG A 5 20.62 25.17 9.26
CA ARG A 5 20.42 23.86 9.89
C ARG A 5 20.56 22.79 8.80
N ASN A 6 21.71 22.12 8.78
CA ASN A 6 21.88 20.86 8.06
C ASN A 6 20.91 19.83 8.67
N ARG A 7 19.71 19.71 8.11
CA ARG A 7 18.90 18.49 8.25
C ARG A 7 19.58 17.42 7.42
N VAL A 8 20.55 16.72 8.00
CA VAL A 8 20.84 15.37 7.54
C VAL A 8 19.67 14.53 8.03
N GLU A 9 18.62 14.44 7.21
CA GLU A 9 17.59 13.42 7.41
C GLU A 9 18.29 12.08 7.30
N TYR A 10 18.42 11.37 8.42
CA TYR A 10 18.84 9.99 8.45
C TYR A 10 17.73 9.17 7.76
N LEU A 11 17.77 9.10 6.43
CA LEU A 11 17.00 8.14 5.66
C LEU A 11 17.42 6.75 6.19
N HIS A 12 16.49 6.08 6.87
CA HIS A 12 16.65 4.71 7.32
C HIS A 12 17.17 3.86 6.15
N GLN A 13 18.00 2.84 6.41
CA GLN A 13 18.68 2.08 5.35
C GLN A 13 17.73 1.56 4.27
N ILE A 14 16.49 1.26 4.67
CA ILE A 14 15.37 0.86 3.80
C ILE A 14 15.03 1.85 2.67
N PHE A 15 15.37 3.14 2.85
CA PHE A 15 15.14 4.22 1.89
C PHE A 15 16.44 4.69 1.22
N LYS A 16 17.56 3.97 1.40
CA LYS A 16 18.82 4.29 0.71
C LYS A 16 18.78 3.78 -0.74
N GLY A 17 18.19 4.57 -1.62
CA GLY A 17 18.18 4.33 -3.06
C GLY A 17 17.08 5.14 -3.75
N ASN A 18 17.29 5.51 -5.01
CA ASN A 18 16.19 6.04 -5.82
C ASN A 18 15.30 4.86 -6.26
N PRO A 19 13.97 5.02 -6.24
CA PRO A 19 13.07 3.97 -6.72
C PRO A 19 13.35 3.68 -8.20
N ILE A 20 13.48 2.40 -8.56
CA ILE A 20 13.71 1.96 -9.95
C ILE A 20 12.45 2.20 -10.79
N LYS A 21 11.27 1.91 -10.21
CA LYS A 21 9.96 2.16 -10.80
C LYS A 21 9.00 2.64 -9.71
N THR A 22 8.03 3.46 -10.10
CA THR A 22 6.98 3.97 -9.22
C THR A 22 5.64 3.95 -9.95
N LEU A 23 4.56 3.76 -9.20
CA LEU A 23 3.20 3.94 -9.70
C LEU A 23 2.42 4.73 -8.67
N ASN A 24 1.80 5.81 -9.15
CA ASN A 24 0.94 6.63 -8.33
C ASN A 24 -0.51 6.14 -8.44
N LEU A 25 -0.99 5.48 -7.38
CA LEU A 25 -2.34 4.91 -7.29
C LEU A 25 -3.41 5.90 -6.80
N HIS A 26 -2.99 7.08 -6.33
CA HIS A 26 -3.89 8.11 -5.77
C HIS A 26 -3.97 9.37 -6.62
N GLY A 27 -3.31 9.39 -7.77
CA GLY A 27 -3.24 10.58 -8.60
C GLY A 27 -2.39 11.69 -7.98
N ARG A 28 -2.42 12.89 -8.57
CA ARG A 28 -1.55 14.00 -8.16
C ARG A 28 -2.40 15.21 -7.81
N LEU A 29 -2.17 15.77 -6.62
CA LEU A 29 -2.66 17.09 -6.27
C LEU A 29 -1.65 18.12 -6.76
N ASP A 30 -1.77 18.50 -8.02
CA ASP A 30 -1.01 19.61 -8.60
C ASP A 30 -1.96 20.67 -9.18
N SER A 31 -1.41 21.86 -9.45
CA SER A 31 -2.17 23.01 -9.93
C SER A 31 -2.72 22.87 -11.35
N GLU A 32 -2.25 21.89 -12.12
CA GLU A 32 -2.55 21.72 -13.55
C GLU A 32 -3.60 20.63 -13.80
N THR A 33 -3.52 19.51 -13.07
CA THR A 33 -4.40 18.35 -13.29
C THR A 33 -5.47 18.19 -12.22
N GLN A 34 -5.15 18.44 -10.93
CA GLN A 34 -6.04 18.17 -9.78
C GLN A 34 -6.67 16.76 -9.79
N GLU A 35 -6.08 15.80 -10.49
CA GLU A 35 -6.64 14.47 -10.69
C GLU A 35 -6.26 13.57 -9.52
N ILE A 36 -7.11 13.57 -8.48
CA ILE A 36 -6.97 12.71 -7.29
C ILE A 36 -7.90 11.50 -7.40
N ILE A 37 -7.36 10.32 -7.13
CA ILE A 37 -8.14 9.09 -6.96
C ILE A 37 -8.45 8.92 -5.46
N PHE A 38 -9.63 9.43 -5.07
CA PHE A 38 -10.21 9.24 -3.74
C PHE A 38 -11.58 8.58 -3.88
N GLY A 39 -11.92 7.62 -3.03
CA GLY A 39 -13.16 6.85 -3.15
C GLY A 39 -13.21 5.65 -2.23
N VAL A 40 -14.31 4.91 -2.30
CA VAL A 40 -14.47 3.63 -1.59
C VAL A 40 -13.81 2.50 -2.39
N ASP A 41 -13.47 1.42 -1.68
CA ASP A 41 -13.12 0.16 -2.32
C ASP A 41 -14.36 -0.46 -2.98
N ASP A 42 -14.18 -1.19 -4.08
CA ASP A 42 -15.27 -1.77 -4.85
C ASP A 42 -15.67 -3.18 -4.43
N GLU A 43 -14.98 -3.79 -3.45
CA GLU A 43 -15.19 -5.18 -3.01
C GLU A 43 -16.66 -5.54 -2.72
N PHE A 44 -17.44 -4.61 -2.16
CA PHE A 44 -18.84 -4.86 -1.78
C PHE A 44 -19.86 -4.07 -2.61
N LEU A 45 -19.43 -3.42 -3.69
CA LEU A 45 -20.30 -2.64 -4.57
C LEU A 45 -20.52 -3.37 -5.89
N SER A 46 -21.79 -3.48 -6.28
CA SER A 46 -22.12 -4.02 -7.60
C SER A 46 -21.66 -3.05 -8.69
N PRO A 47 -20.94 -3.51 -9.73
CA PRO A 47 -20.60 -2.67 -10.90
C PRO A 47 -21.83 -2.12 -11.65
N LEU A 48 -23.02 -2.68 -11.39
CA LEU A 48 -24.28 -2.22 -11.97
C LEU A 48 -24.96 -1.12 -11.14
N SER A 49 -24.42 -0.79 -9.96
CA SER A 49 -25.01 0.20 -9.07
C SER A 49 -24.57 1.61 -9.46
N ASN A 50 -25.45 2.60 -9.24
CA ASN A 50 -25.14 4.00 -9.53
C ASN A 50 -23.99 4.52 -8.67
N GLU A 51 -23.82 3.96 -7.47
CA GLU A 51 -22.77 4.30 -6.51
C GLU A 51 -21.38 3.84 -6.96
N TYR A 52 -21.29 2.92 -7.92
CA TYR A 52 -20.00 2.39 -8.40
C TYR A 52 -19.09 3.49 -8.96
N ILE A 53 -19.65 4.59 -9.45
CA ILE A 53 -18.90 5.78 -9.88
C ILE A 53 -18.05 6.40 -8.76
N PHE A 54 -18.39 6.13 -7.49
CA PHE A 54 -17.67 6.61 -6.33
C PHE A 54 -16.57 5.64 -5.84
N THR A 55 -16.34 4.55 -6.56
CA THR A 55 -15.22 3.63 -6.29
C THR A 55 -13.89 4.23 -6.76
N LYS A 56 -12.79 3.72 -6.20
CA LYS A 56 -11.45 3.99 -6.76
C LYS A 56 -11.30 3.40 -8.15
N THR A 57 -11.82 2.18 -8.39
CA THR A 57 -11.78 1.52 -9.71
C THR A 57 -12.38 2.38 -10.82
N SER A 58 -13.58 2.91 -10.62
CA SER A 58 -14.24 3.77 -11.62
C SER A 58 -13.47 5.07 -11.87
N ARG A 59 -12.89 5.69 -10.84
CA ARG A 59 -12.09 6.91 -10.99
C ARG A 59 -10.75 6.65 -11.65
N THR A 60 -10.10 5.52 -11.34
CA THR A 60 -8.88 5.10 -12.04
C THR A 60 -9.15 4.88 -13.52
N LEU A 61 -10.28 4.26 -13.88
CA LEU A 61 -10.69 4.09 -15.28
C LEU A 61 -10.86 5.44 -15.99
N ASP A 62 -11.63 6.36 -15.41
CA ASP A 62 -11.81 7.72 -15.96
C ASP A 62 -10.45 8.40 -16.15
N LEU A 63 -9.61 8.37 -15.12
CA LEU A 63 -8.30 9.02 -15.15
C LEU A 63 -7.37 8.44 -16.21
N TYR A 64 -7.27 7.10 -16.32
CA TYR A 64 -6.34 6.45 -17.25
C TYR A 64 -6.78 6.55 -18.71
N THR A 65 -8.06 6.84 -18.96
CA THR A 65 -8.61 6.99 -20.33
C THR A 65 -8.69 8.45 -20.80
N LYS A 66 -8.38 9.42 -19.92
CA LYS A 66 -8.17 10.82 -20.32
C LYS A 66 -6.88 10.93 -21.13
N GLY A 67 -6.95 11.52 -22.32
CA GLY A 67 -5.81 11.67 -23.25
C GLY A 67 -4.59 12.43 -22.71
N MET A 68 -4.68 13.06 -21.53
CA MET A 68 -3.54 13.71 -20.85
C MET A 68 -2.71 12.75 -19.98
N PHE A 69 -3.22 11.55 -19.63
CA PHE A 69 -2.56 10.67 -18.67
C PHE A 69 -1.35 9.93 -19.28
N GLU A 70 -1.40 9.58 -20.57
CA GLU A 70 -0.31 8.87 -21.27
C GLU A 70 1.03 9.63 -21.24
N GLY A 71 0.99 10.97 -21.16
CA GLY A 71 2.19 11.82 -21.16
C GLY A 71 2.69 12.26 -19.78
N LEU A 72 1.83 12.31 -18.76
CA LEU A 72 2.15 12.87 -17.43
C LEU A 72 2.55 11.82 -16.39
N PHE A 73 2.04 10.60 -16.51
CA PHE A 73 2.27 9.54 -15.54
C PHE A 73 2.94 8.38 -16.28
N GLY A 74 4.27 8.34 -16.27
CA GLY A 74 5.03 7.26 -16.89
C GLY A 74 4.42 5.89 -16.55
N ASN A 75 3.93 5.21 -17.58
CA ASN A 75 3.01 4.07 -17.55
C ASN A 75 3.63 2.79 -16.97
N SER A 76 4.21 2.84 -15.76
CA SER A 76 4.58 1.60 -15.08
C SER A 76 3.30 0.86 -14.71
N SER A 77 2.94 -0.15 -15.49
CA SER A 77 1.83 -1.04 -15.16
C SER A 77 2.07 -1.68 -13.79
N ILE A 78 1.00 -2.08 -13.10
CA ILE A 78 1.14 -2.76 -11.81
C ILE A 78 1.99 -4.04 -11.93
N SER A 79 1.91 -4.74 -13.07
CA SER A 79 2.75 -5.90 -13.36
C SER A 79 4.24 -5.58 -13.52
N GLU A 80 4.57 -4.38 -13.97
CA GLU A 80 5.97 -3.94 -14.07
C GLU A 80 6.60 -3.61 -12.72
N ILE A 81 5.77 -3.29 -11.73
CA ILE A 81 6.20 -2.99 -10.36
C ILE A 81 6.19 -4.25 -9.52
N LEU A 82 5.19 -5.11 -9.72
CA LEU A 82 5.06 -6.37 -8.99
C LEU A 82 5.87 -7.50 -9.64
N SER A 83 7.19 -7.31 -9.76
CA SER A 83 8.08 -8.34 -10.29
C SER A 83 8.08 -9.58 -9.38
N PRO A 84 7.94 -10.81 -9.93
CA PRO A 84 8.01 -12.05 -9.15
C PRO A 84 9.33 -12.25 -8.40
N SER A 85 10.39 -11.54 -8.80
CA SER A 85 11.71 -11.59 -8.15
C SER A 85 11.76 -10.85 -6.80
N ILE A 86 10.73 -10.08 -6.46
CA ILE A 86 10.67 -9.32 -5.21
C ILE A 86 10.52 -10.29 -4.03
N LYS A 87 11.42 -10.16 -3.06
CA LYS A 87 11.44 -10.97 -1.83
C LYS A 87 11.05 -10.19 -0.58
N GLU A 88 11.15 -8.86 -0.62
CA GLU A 88 10.82 -8.00 0.50
C GLU A 88 9.79 -6.97 0.05
N ILE A 89 8.62 -7.01 0.69
CA ILE A 89 7.52 -6.09 0.44
C ILE A 89 7.39 -5.22 1.67
N ILE A 90 7.70 -3.95 1.51
CA ILE A 90 7.76 -3.00 2.61
C ILE A 90 6.53 -2.10 2.57
N PHE A 91 5.75 -2.13 3.65
CA PHE A 91 4.64 -1.21 3.87
C PHE A 91 5.10 -0.11 4.82
N PHE A 92 5.09 1.12 4.33
CA PHE A 92 5.37 2.31 5.13
C PHE A 92 4.14 3.18 5.25
N GLY A 93 3.82 3.59 6.47
CA GLY A 93 2.68 4.47 6.77
C GLY A 93 1.75 3.90 7.84
N HIS A 94 0.84 4.73 8.32
CA HIS A 94 -0.02 4.39 9.47
C HIS A 94 -1.35 3.75 9.10
N SER A 95 -1.75 3.77 7.83
CA SER A 95 -3.10 3.39 7.42
C SER A 95 -3.07 2.20 6.46
N LEU A 96 -3.31 1.00 6.98
CA LEU A 96 -3.71 -0.16 6.17
C LEU A 96 -5.24 -0.11 6.05
N SER A 97 -5.73 0.95 5.40
CA SER A 97 -7.15 1.27 5.39
C SER A 97 -7.95 0.29 4.54
N LYS A 98 -9.19 0.01 4.94
CA LYS A 98 -10.12 -0.78 4.13
C LYS A 98 -10.43 -0.13 2.78
N ALA A 99 -10.35 1.19 2.68
CA ALA A 99 -10.58 1.89 1.42
C ALA A 99 -9.49 1.57 0.38
N ASP A 100 -8.32 1.10 0.80
CA ASP A 100 -7.19 0.73 -0.06
C ASP A 100 -7.01 -0.79 -0.18
N TYR A 101 -7.98 -1.56 0.32
CA TYR A 101 -7.90 -3.02 0.39
C TYR A 101 -7.64 -3.66 -0.97
N GLY A 102 -8.28 -3.20 -2.05
CA GLY A 102 -8.06 -3.71 -3.40
C GLY A 102 -6.60 -3.61 -3.87
N TYR A 103 -5.87 -2.56 -3.45
CA TYR A 103 -4.44 -2.44 -3.74
C TYR A 103 -3.60 -3.45 -2.94
N PHE A 104 -3.87 -3.56 -1.64
CA PHE A 104 -3.19 -4.54 -0.80
C PHE A 104 -3.47 -5.97 -1.28
N ARG A 105 -4.72 -6.29 -1.62
CA ARG A 105 -5.12 -7.59 -2.16
C ARG A 105 -4.31 -7.95 -3.39
N LYS A 106 -4.13 -7.04 -4.36
CA LYS A 106 -3.29 -7.30 -5.55
C LYS A 106 -1.84 -7.61 -5.19
N ILE A 107 -1.26 -6.91 -4.22
CA ILE A 107 0.11 -7.19 -3.73
C ILE A 107 0.15 -8.57 -3.05
N LEU A 108 -0.83 -8.89 -2.20
CA LEU A 108 -0.89 -10.17 -1.51
C LEU A 108 -1.07 -11.34 -2.47
N GLU A 109 -1.96 -11.24 -3.46
CA GLU A 109 -2.13 -12.27 -4.51
C GLU A 109 -0.83 -12.52 -5.27
N SER A 110 0.03 -11.51 -5.43
CA SER A 110 1.29 -11.65 -6.17
C SER A 110 2.39 -12.38 -5.38
N TYR A 111 2.34 -12.36 -4.04
CA TYR A 111 3.50 -12.76 -3.22
C TYR A 111 3.22 -13.73 -2.08
N VAL A 112 1.96 -13.90 -1.65
CA VAL A 112 1.65 -14.80 -0.51
C VAL A 112 2.10 -16.22 -0.80
N ASP A 113 1.96 -16.68 -2.05
CA ASP A 113 2.29 -18.04 -2.46
C ASP A 113 3.81 -18.23 -2.72
N ASN A 114 4.61 -17.15 -2.72
CA ASN A 114 6.07 -17.21 -2.80
C ASN A 114 6.67 -17.42 -1.40
N PRO A 115 7.27 -18.58 -1.07
CA PRO A 115 7.80 -18.86 0.28
C PRO A 115 8.95 -17.93 0.70
N GLU A 116 9.67 -17.34 -0.26
CA GLU A 116 10.78 -16.41 -0.01
C GLU A 116 10.32 -14.97 0.26
N ALA A 117 9.04 -14.66 -0.01
CA ALA A 117 8.51 -13.31 0.12
C ALA A 117 8.17 -12.97 1.57
N HIS A 118 8.67 -11.83 2.04
CA HIS A 118 8.47 -11.28 3.37
C HIS A 118 7.72 -9.96 3.31
N PHE A 119 6.74 -9.79 4.19
CA PHE A 119 5.96 -8.56 4.35
C PHE A 119 6.45 -7.81 5.59
N ILE A 120 7.00 -6.63 5.39
CA ILE A 120 7.65 -5.84 6.42
C ILE A 120 6.84 -4.55 6.63
N PHE A 121 6.29 -4.39 7.82
CA PHE A 121 5.51 -3.23 8.20
C PHE A 121 6.35 -2.28 9.03
N VAL A 122 6.46 -1.05 8.55
CA VAL A 122 7.39 -0.07 9.07
C VAL A 122 6.61 1.12 9.64
N TYR A 123 6.87 1.48 10.89
CA TYR A 123 6.19 2.58 11.58
C TYR A 123 7.16 3.49 12.32
N ASN A 124 6.72 4.73 12.59
CA ASN A 124 7.45 5.71 13.37
C ASN A 124 6.63 6.14 14.60
N VAL A 125 7.32 6.50 15.68
CA VAL A 125 6.74 7.03 16.92
C VAL A 125 6.89 8.55 16.94
N TYR A 126 5.79 9.26 16.70
CA TYR A 126 5.76 10.72 16.74
C TYR A 126 5.35 11.27 18.10
N LYS A 127 5.64 12.56 18.34
CA LYS A 127 5.30 13.25 19.58
C LYS A 127 3.79 13.17 19.85
N GLY A 128 3.41 12.66 21.03
CA GLY A 128 2.01 12.47 21.43
C GLY A 128 1.46 11.06 21.25
N THR A 129 2.28 10.11 20.78
CA THR A 129 1.99 8.67 20.83
C THR A 129 3.09 7.91 21.56
N THR A 130 2.86 6.64 21.86
CA THR A 130 3.88 5.71 22.39
C THR A 130 4.15 4.58 21.40
N THR A 131 5.33 3.97 21.50
CA THR A 131 5.70 2.75 20.78
C THR A 131 4.62 1.68 20.91
N ASP A 132 4.20 1.37 22.13
CA ASP A 132 3.19 0.34 22.40
C ASP A 132 1.84 0.64 21.74
N LYS A 133 1.40 1.91 21.77
CA LYS A 133 0.14 2.30 21.14
C LYS A 133 0.22 2.10 19.63
N LYS A 134 1.31 2.57 18.99
CA LYS A 134 1.50 2.41 17.53
C LYS A 134 1.66 0.96 17.12
N ARG A 135 2.42 0.19 17.89
CA ARG A 135 2.61 -1.23 17.63
C ARG A 135 1.28 -1.99 17.72
N ARG A 136 0.42 -1.70 18.72
CA ARG A 136 -0.91 -2.32 18.82
C ARG A 136 -1.85 -1.92 17.67
N GLU A 137 -1.91 -0.64 17.32
CA GLU A 137 -2.68 -0.14 16.16
C GLU A 137 -2.26 -0.87 14.88
N LEU A 138 -0.94 -1.02 14.68
CA LEU A 138 -0.38 -1.70 13.52
C LEU A 138 -0.68 -3.20 13.52
N ILE A 139 -0.52 -3.89 14.65
CA ILE A 139 -0.87 -5.32 14.78
C ILE A 139 -2.35 -5.54 14.45
N HIS A 140 -3.25 -4.69 14.97
CA HIS A 140 -4.68 -4.78 14.65
C HIS A 140 -4.93 -4.62 13.15
N SER A 141 -4.30 -3.61 12.54
CA SER A 141 -4.46 -3.32 11.11
C SER A 141 -3.91 -4.44 10.22
N ILE A 142 -2.73 -4.98 10.54
CA ILE A 142 -2.14 -6.15 9.86
C ILE A 142 -3.05 -7.37 10.00
N SER A 143 -3.57 -7.61 11.21
CA SER A 143 -4.45 -8.76 11.47
C SER A 143 -5.75 -8.65 10.67
N SER A 144 -6.33 -7.45 10.57
CA SER A 144 -7.50 -7.20 9.74
C SER A 144 -7.18 -7.46 8.27
N LEU A 145 -6.09 -6.88 7.75
CA LEU A 145 -5.71 -7.00 6.34
C LEU A 145 -5.48 -8.46 5.91
N PHE A 146 -4.61 -9.18 6.62
CA PHE A 146 -4.31 -10.57 6.26
C PHE A 146 -5.43 -11.53 6.65
N GLY A 147 -6.17 -11.25 7.73
CA GLY A 147 -7.34 -12.03 8.12
C GLY A 147 -8.43 -11.96 7.05
N GLU A 148 -8.81 -10.76 6.62
CA GLU A 148 -9.79 -10.52 5.55
C GLU A 148 -9.33 -11.16 4.24
N TYR A 149 -8.06 -10.98 3.85
CA TYR A 149 -7.48 -11.67 2.69
C TYR A 149 -7.56 -13.20 2.78
N SER A 150 -7.23 -13.78 3.94
CA SER A 150 -7.28 -15.24 4.13
C SER A 150 -8.71 -15.77 4.01
N ILE A 151 -9.67 -15.07 4.63
CA ILE A 151 -11.09 -15.45 4.58
C ILE A 151 -11.62 -15.33 3.15
N ASN A 152 -11.28 -14.26 2.44
CA ASN A 152 -11.69 -14.07 1.05
C ASN A 152 -11.07 -15.11 0.10
N LYS A 153 -9.82 -15.55 0.34
CA LYS A 153 -9.12 -16.51 -0.52
C LYS A 153 -9.44 -17.98 -0.22
N GLN A 154 -9.61 -18.35 1.06
CA GLN A 154 -9.75 -19.75 1.50
C GLN A 154 -10.88 -20.00 2.52
N SER A 155 -11.68 -18.98 2.85
CA SER A 155 -12.76 -19.07 3.85
C SER A 155 -12.28 -19.47 5.26
N ASN A 156 -11.00 -19.23 5.57
CA ASN A 156 -10.40 -19.47 6.88
C ASN A 156 -9.26 -18.46 7.14
N THR A 157 -8.46 -18.64 8.20
CA THR A 157 -7.33 -17.75 8.54
C THR A 157 -5.96 -18.43 8.41
N ASP A 158 -5.89 -19.56 7.70
CA ASP A 158 -4.70 -20.40 7.65
C ASP A 158 -3.55 -19.69 6.93
N ILE A 159 -3.80 -18.98 5.82
CA ILE A 159 -2.79 -18.16 5.15
C ILE A 159 -2.13 -17.19 6.15
N PHE A 160 -2.91 -16.42 6.90
CA PHE A 160 -2.37 -15.47 7.87
C PHE A 160 -1.57 -16.18 8.97
N ARG A 161 -2.10 -17.29 9.50
CA ARG A 161 -1.41 -18.10 10.52
C ARG A 161 -0.08 -18.62 9.99
N ASP A 162 -0.05 -19.16 8.78
CA ASP A 162 1.14 -19.76 8.17
C ASP A 162 2.21 -18.70 7.90
N LEU A 163 1.82 -17.51 7.43
CA LEU A 163 2.73 -16.37 7.26
C LEU A 163 3.39 -15.96 8.60
N ILE A 164 2.63 -15.99 9.70
CA ILE A 164 3.17 -15.70 11.04
C ILE A 164 4.12 -16.82 11.49
N GLN A 165 3.69 -18.09 11.41
CA GLN A 165 4.48 -19.23 11.90
C GLN A 165 5.79 -19.40 11.13
N ASN A 166 5.81 -19.02 9.85
CA ASN A 166 7.02 -19.03 9.02
C ASN A 166 7.81 -17.72 9.07
N ASN A 167 7.53 -16.81 10.02
CA ASN A 167 8.25 -15.55 10.23
C ASN A 167 8.30 -14.64 8.96
N ARG A 168 7.24 -14.71 8.13
CA ARG A 168 7.12 -13.97 6.87
C ARG A 168 6.49 -12.59 7.05
N ILE A 169 5.95 -12.27 8.22
CA ILE A 169 5.44 -10.93 8.57
C ILE A 169 6.32 -10.34 9.66
N LYS A 170 6.87 -9.15 9.42
CA LYS A 170 7.76 -8.43 10.35
C LYS A 170 7.24 -7.03 10.64
N ILE A 171 7.44 -6.55 11.86
CA ILE A 171 7.11 -5.17 12.27
C ILE A 171 8.41 -4.50 12.73
N VAL A 172 8.76 -3.39 12.09
CA VAL A 172 10.01 -2.64 12.33
C VAL A 172 9.67 -1.18 12.68
N GLU A 173 10.27 -0.69 13.76
CA GLU A 173 10.22 0.72 14.13
C GLU A 173 11.36 1.49 13.44
N LEU A 174 11.09 2.71 12.98
CA LEU A 174 12.08 3.63 12.40
C LEU A 174 12.65 4.62 13.41
#